data_AF-A0AAT9HLD2-F1
#
_entry.id   AF-A0AAT9HLD2-F1
#
_cell.length_a   1.000
_cell.length_b   1.000
_cell.length_c   1.000
_cell.angle_alpha   90.00
_cell.angle_beta   90.00
_cell.angle_gamma   90.00
#
_symmetry.space_group_name_H-M   'P 1'
#
loop_
_entity.id
_entity.type
_entity.pdbx_description
1 polymer ?
#
loop_
_entity_poly.entity_id
_entity_poly.type
_entity_poly.pdbx_seq_one_letter_code
_entity_poly.pdbx_strand_id
1 'polypeptide(L)'
;MTFFARIIGSNRAAAEPEAVACIVRLCAGLPLALRLSGARLAHRAAWPVAHLSAQLAGAQRQLPKLFADREVALAFRMSHEQLTPVDQQVFCALGRHPGAEADAPVIAAMTGIPTAAADDALQRLVDVHLAEEATVDRYRQHDLLRQYARGLSDDPRMTERMLIHYLKAVTDAAAHLEDGGPHADAAHVWLMTERSNLLAATRCAAAEGHADYAWQLAIFLWHFLARNLAGDPIELLEKGLSAAQDTAEGGQAMLNTLLALAHWSAGHTTLAQNLLAASAKHHENTETHAHTLALLGLMLLQRGDHTAAHDHAERAFAALTQLTALSPLGLDAKIITHWTRGTVRGLRGEHEAALLHLRAAYTSCQELSQLSPNDHVLTALARCLIALGTPHKALGCLEQARDLRQRIGDKEGEAETLVLIGTARRTSGHPEDAMTPQRLAITMLDNDTRLQAHARIELGQTLHALGHEAEAIQQHMLALTLARQGRHLHEETQAHHALAQILAATDPKKARQHENIAAGIDTRLGLRHPASLPHLRPAGW
;
A
#
# COMPACT_ATOMS: atom_id res chain seq x y z
N MET A 1 49.24 -9.84 -8.35
CA MET A 1 49.83 -10.57 -9.50
C MET A 1 49.31 -12.01 -9.64
N THR A 2 49.25 -12.79 -8.56
CA THR A 2 48.80 -14.21 -8.56
C THR A 2 47.41 -14.44 -9.17
N PHE A 3 46.44 -13.55 -8.92
CA PHE A 3 45.10 -13.65 -9.52
C PHE A 3 45.11 -13.55 -11.05
N PHE A 4 45.78 -12.53 -11.61
CA PHE A 4 45.85 -12.31 -13.06
C PHE A 4 46.67 -13.39 -13.77
N ALA A 5 47.76 -13.86 -13.16
CA ALA A 5 48.56 -14.96 -13.68
C ALA A 5 47.76 -16.27 -13.82
N ARG A 6 46.77 -16.49 -12.93
CA ARG A 6 45.86 -17.64 -13.01
C ARG A 6 44.90 -17.56 -14.21
N ILE A 7 44.58 -16.35 -14.69
CA ILE A 7 43.65 -16.12 -15.80
C ILE A 7 44.35 -16.28 -17.15
N ILE A 8 45.56 -15.72 -17.32
CA ILE A 8 46.29 -15.77 -18.60
C ILE A 8 47.21 -17.00 -18.75
N GLY A 9 47.34 -17.78 -17.68
CA GLY A 9 48.25 -18.94 -17.58
C GLY A 9 49.64 -18.58 -17.05
N SER A 10 50.16 -19.42 -16.15
CA SER A 10 51.42 -19.22 -15.40
C SER A 10 52.62 -18.97 -16.32
N ASN A 11 52.68 -19.67 -17.46
CA ASN A 11 53.80 -19.59 -18.40
C ASN A 11 53.85 -18.24 -19.13
N ARG A 12 52.70 -17.69 -19.55
CA ARG A 12 52.63 -16.38 -20.21
C ARG A 12 52.89 -15.26 -19.22
N ALA A 13 52.38 -15.40 -18.00
CA ALA A 13 52.63 -14.42 -16.94
C ALA A 13 54.11 -14.35 -16.52
N ALA A 14 54.79 -15.50 -16.49
CA ALA A 14 56.21 -15.59 -16.18
C ALA A 14 57.13 -15.12 -17.33
N ALA A 15 56.68 -15.22 -18.58
CA ALA A 15 57.43 -14.78 -19.76
C ALA A 15 57.55 -13.24 -19.87
N GLU A 16 56.54 -12.49 -19.38
CA GLU A 16 56.49 -11.02 -19.48
C GLU A 16 56.12 -10.36 -18.12
N PRO A 17 56.92 -10.53 -17.06
CA PRO A 17 56.53 -10.13 -15.69
C PRO A 17 56.37 -8.61 -15.53
N GLU A 18 57.17 -7.81 -16.24
CA GLU A 18 57.05 -6.34 -16.22
C GLU A 18 55.76 -5.86 -16.89
N ALA A 19 55.35 -6.48 -18.00
CA ALA A 19 54.11 -6.15 -18.68
C ALA A 19 52.89 -6.54 -17.82
N VAL A 20 52.94 -7.69 -17.14
CA VAL A 20 51.90 -8.08 -16.18
C VAL A 20 51.81 -7.10 -15.02
N ALA A 21 52.95 -6.69 -14.44
CA ALA A 21 52.97 -5.70 -13.36
C ALA A 21 52.40 -4.35 -13.84
N CYS A 22 52.70 -3.96 -15.08
CA CYS A 22 52.18 -2.74 -15.69
C CYS A 22 50.65 -2.79 -15.85
N ILE A 23 50.09 -3.89 -16.36
CA ILE A 23 48.63 -4.09 -16.47
C ILE A 23 47.98 -4.07 -15.08
N VAL A 24 48.56 -4.76 -14.09
CA VAL A 24 48.01 -4.78 -12.73
C VAL A 24 47.95 -3.37 -12.13
N ARG A 25 48.99 -2.56 -12.36
CA ARG A 25 49.02 -1.15 -11.95
C ARG A 25 47.99 -0.32 -12.72
N LEU A 26 47.90 -0.46 -14.05
CA LEU A 26 46.94 0.26 -14.89
C LEU A 26 45.48 -0.10 -14.60
N CYS A 27 45.22 -1.26 -14.00
CA CYS A 27 43.90 -1.68 -13.54
C CYS A 27 43.66 -1.40 -12.04
N ALA A 28 44.55 -0.67 -11.35
CA ALA A 28 44.52 -0.42 -9.91
C ALA A 28 44.38 -1.68 -9.03
N GLY A 29 44.75 -2.86 -9.55
CA GLY A 29 44.53 -4.14 -8.86
C GLY A 29 43.07 -4.60 -8.77
N LEU A 30 42.11 -3.93 -9.41
CA LEU A 30 40.69 -4.25 -9.29
C LEU A 30 40.35 -5.58 -9.98
N PRO A 31 39.74 -6.56 -9.26
CA PRO A 31 39.50 -7.90 -9.78
C PRO A 31 38.73 -7.93 -11.10
N LEU A 32 37.74 -7.03 -11.29
CA LEU A 32 36.93 -6.97 -12.51
C LEU A 32 37.74 -6.49 -13.73
N ALA A 33 38.52 -5.41 -13.59
CA ALA A 33 39.38 -4.89 -14.66
C ALA A 33 40.48 -5.89 -15.05
N LEU A 34 41.00 -6.62 -14.07
CA LEU A 34 41.94 -7.72 -14.27
C LEU A 34 41.30 -8.91 -14.98
N ARG A 35 40.04 -9.27 -14.65
CA ARG A 35 39.30 -10.33 -15.37
C ARG A 35 39.09 -9.95 -16.83
N LEU A 36 38.60 -8.75 -17.12
CA LEU A 36 38.38 -8.28 -18.49
C LEU A 36 39.67 -8.26 -19.32
N SER A 37 40.76 -7.74 -18.72
CA SER A 37 42.08 -7.71 -19.36
C SER A 37 42.63 -9.12 -19.58
N GLY A 38 42.43 -10.01 -18.62
CA GLY A 38 42.89 -11.39 -18.68
C GLY A 38 42.12 -12.24 -19.68
N ALA A 39 40.78 -12.13 -19.69
CA ALA A 39 39.90 -12.80 -20.65
C ALA A 39 40.27 -12.43 -22.10
N ARG A 40 40.61 -11.16 -22.36
CA ARG A 40 41.09 -10.72 -23.68
C ARG A 40 42.39 -11.37 -24.10
N LEU A 41 43.37 -11.48 -23.20
CA LEU A 41 44.62 -12.19 -23.50
C LEU A 41 44.39 -13.70 -23.69
N ALA A 42 43.43 -14.29 -22.98
CA ALA A 42 43.06 -15.69 -23.14
C ALA A 42 42.41 -15.96 -24.51
N HIS A 43 41.47 -15.13 -24.95
CA HIS A 43 40.83 -15.24 -26.27
C HIS A 43 41.76 -14.89 -27.44
N ARG A 44 42.79 -14.07 -27.22
CA ARG A 44 43.78 -13.68 -28.24
C ARG A 44 45.15 -14.28 -27.94
N ALA A 45 45.30 -15.58 -28.20
CA ALA A 45 46.53 -16.32 -27.95
C ALA A 45 47.77 -15.73 -28.65
N ALA A 46 47.60 -15.06 -29.79
CA ALA A 46 48.67 -14.41 -30.55
C ALA A 46 49.17 -13.07 -29.95
N TRP A 47 48.45 -12.49 -28.98
CA TRP A 47 48.84 -11.21 -28.39
C TRP A 47 49.88 -11.40 -27.27
N PRO A 48 51.07 -10.77 -27.35
CA PRO A 48 51.97 -10.69 -26.20
C PRO A 48 51.37 -9.78 -25.12
N VAL A 49 51.75 -10.02 -23.86
CA VAL A 49 51.21 -9.26 -22.72
C VAL A 49 51.58 -7.77 -22.83
N ALA A 50 52.78 -7.47 -23.32
CA ALA A 50 53.27 -6.13 -23.60
C ALA A 50 52.41 -5.37 -24.62
N HIS A 51 51.77 -6.07 -25.58
CA HIS A 51 50.89 -5.42 -26.55
C HIS A 51 49.63 -4.87 -25.87
N LEU A 52 49.00 -5.65 -25.00
CA LEU A 52 47.85 -5.17 -24.23
C LEU A 52 48.25 -4.05 -23.27
N SER A 53 49.41 -4.17 -22.62
CA SER A 53 49.95 -3.10 -21.77
C SER A 53 50.13 -1.77 -22.52
N ALA A 54 50.64 -1.81 -23.76
CA ALA A 54 50.86 -0.62 -24.57
C ALA A 54 49.53 0.02 -25.03
N GLN A 55 48.54 -0.79 -25.42
CA GLN A 55 47.22 -0.27 -25.78
C GLN A 55 46.51 0.39 -24.59
N LEU A 56 46.59 -0.21 -23.41
CA LEU A 56 46.08 0.38 -22.18
C LEU A 56 46.76 1.74 -21.91
N ALA A 57 48.09 1.83 -21.99
CA ALA A 57 48.78 3.11 -21.79
C ALA A 57 48.36 4.21 -22.80
N GLY A 58 48.05 3.84 -24.05
CA GLY A 58 47.65 4.78 -25.10
C GLY A 58 46.22 5.33 -24.97
N ALA A 59 45.29 4.52 -24.46
CA ALA A 59 43.86 4.88 -24.41
C ALA A 59 43.48 5.87 -23.27
N GLN A 60 44.42 6.26 -22.39
CA GLN A 60 44.18 7.21 -21.27
C GLN A 60 43.71 8.61 -21.71
N ARG A 61 43.94 9.02 -22.96
CA ARG A 61 43.75 10.42 -23.40
C ARG A 61 42.32 10.82 -23.81
N GLN A 62 41.37 9.88 -23.88
CA GLN A 62 39.99 10.12 -24.38
C GLN A 62 38.90 9.48 -23.50
N LEU A 63 39.03 9.61 -22.18
CA LEU A 63 38.07 9.05 -21.21
C LEU A 63 36.78 9.89 -21.11
N PRO A 64 35.61 9.25 -20.86
CA PRO A 64 34.39 9.98 -20.50
C PRO A 64 34.64 10.87 -19.28
N LYS A 65 34.19 12.12 -19.33
CA LYS A 65 34.47 13.14 -18.29
C LYS A 65 33.89 12.80 -16.90
N LEU A 66 32.95 11.87 -16.82
CA LEU A 66 32.15 11.57 -15.62
C LEU A 66 32.62 10.35 -14.81
N PHE A 67 33.71 9.67 -15.22
CA PHE A 67 34.21 8.50 -14.50
C PHE A 67 35.41 8.87 -13.60
N ALA A 68 35.26 8.68 -12.29
CA ALA A 68 36.29 9.07 -11.30
C ALA A 68 37.57 8.22 -11.40
N ASP A 69 37.41 6.90 -11.63
CA ASP A 69 38.53 5.96 -11.70
C ASP A 69 39.04 5.75 -13.14
N ARG A 70 39.91 6.67 -13.57
CA ARG A 70 40.46 6.71 -14.94
C ARG A 70 41.17 5.42 -15.39
N GLU A 71 41.78 4.71 -14.45
CA GLU A 71 42.50 3.44 -14.66
C GLU A 71 41.57 2.28 -15.04
N VAL A 72 40.36 2.25 -14.46
CA VAL A 72 39.37 1.19 -14.64
C VAL A 72 38.56 1.39 -15.92
N ALA A 73 38.18 2.64 -16.19
CA ALA A 73 37.43 3.01 -17.40
C ALA A 73 38.17 2.68 -18.70
N LEU A 74 39.49 2.53 -18.63
CA LEU A 74 40.33 2.13 -19.73
C LEU A 74 40.11 0.66 -20.14
N ALA A 75 40.11 -0.27 -19.18
CA ALA A 75 39.85 -1.69 -19.41
C ALA A 75 38.41 -1.90 -19.89
N PHE A 76 37.47 -1.11 -19.37
CA PHE A 76 36.06 -1.13 -19.81
C PHE A 76 35.90 -0.62 -21.23
N ARG A 77 36.52 0.52 -21.58
CA ARG A 77 36.44 1.05 -22.95
C ARG A 77 36.93 0.07 -23.98
N MET A 78 38.09 -0.52 -23.74
CA MET A 78 38.66 -1.43 -24.70
C MET A 78 37.78 -2.68 -24.87
N SER A 79 37.16 -3.18 -23.79
CA SER A 79 36.22 -4.30 -23.86
C SER A 79 34.94 -3.92 -24.61
N HIS A 80 34.43 -2.70 -24.39
CA HIS A 80 33.28 -2.12 -25.09
C HIS A 80 33.54 -1.88 -26.60
N GLU A 81 34.70 -1.37 -26.99
CA GLU A 81 35.07 -1.11 -28.39
C GLU A 81 35.14 -2.38 -29.26
N GLN A 82 35.23 -3.57 -28.65
CA GLN A 82 35.23 -4.84 -29.37
C GLN A 82 33.83 -5.42 -29.62
N LEU A 83 32.81 -4.85 -28.97
CA LEU A 83 31.43 -5.25 -29.13
C LEU A 83 30.90 -4.85 -30.51
N THR A 84 29.93 -5.62 -31.01
CA THR A 84 29.17 -5.20 -32.20
C THR A 84 28.33 -3.95 -31.86
N PRO A 85 27.89 -3.15 -32.86
CA PRO A 85 27.05 -1.99 -32.59
C PRO A 85 25.77 -2.32 -31.79
N VAL A 86 25.18 -3.51 -32.02
CA VAL A 86 24.01 -4.00 -31.27
C VAL A 86 24.38 -4.28 -29.81
N ASP A 87 25.48 -4.99 -29.56
CA ASP A 87 25.93 -5.32 -28.21
C ASP A 87 26.34 -4.07 -27.42
N GLN A 88 26.92 -3.06 -28.07
CA GLN A 88 27.22 -1.75 -27.47
C GLN A 88 25.94 -1.01 -27.02
N GLN A 89 24.91 -1.06 -27.87
CA GLN A 89 23.61 -0.45 -27.55
C GLN A 89 22.95 -1.16 -26.36
N VAL A 90 22.97 -2.49 -26.34
CA VAL A 90 22.46 -3.31 -25.22
C VAL A 90 23.26 -3.10 -23.94
N PHE A 91 24.59 -3.01 -24.03
CA PHE A 91 25.45 -2.68 -22.90
C PHE A 91 25.09 -1.32 -22.27
N CYS A 92 24.80 -0.31 -23.10
CA CYS A 92 24.37 1.00 -22.63
C CYS A 92 22.96 0.95 -22.01
N ALA A 93 22.02 0.24 -22.64
CA ALA A 93 20.66 0.08 -22.11
C ALA A 93 20.63 -0.59 -20.74
N LEU A 94 21.41 -1.67 -20.55
CA LEU A 94 21.51 -2.38 -19.27
C LEU A 94 22.11 -1.52 -18.15
N GLY A 95 23.05 -0.63 -18.50
CA GLY A 95 23.60 0.35 -17.57
C GLY A 95 22.66 1.51 -17.25
N ARG A 96 21.82 1.92 -18.21
CA ARG A 96 20.80 2.95 -18.00
C ARG A 96 19.64 2.44 -17.15
N HIS A 97 19.30 1.15 -17.24
CA HIS A 97 18.23 0.54 -16.43
C HIS A 97 18.43 0.83 -14.93
N PRO A 98 17.42 1.35 -14.21
CA PRO A 98 17.57 1.74 -12.81
C PRO A 98 17.41 0.55 -11.84
N GLY A 99 16.70 -0.50 -12.25
CA GLY A 99 16.47 -1.71 -11.45
C GLY A 99 17.73 -2.54 -11.23
N ALA A 100 17.67 -3.50 -10.31
CA ALA A 100 18.82 -4.35 -9.96
C ALA A 100 19.20 -5.31 -11.11
N GLU A 101 18.19 -5.82 -11.79
CA GLU A 101 18.28 -6.82 -12.85
C GLU A 101 17.30 -6.44 -13.97
N ALA A 102 17.58 -6.87 -15.19
CA ALA A 102 16.73 -6.65 -16.35
C ALA A 102 16.64 -7.94 -17.18
N ASP A 103 15.50 -8.15 -17.82
CA ASP A 103 15.29 -9.23 -18.77
C ASP A 103 15.45 -8.74 -20.23
N ALA A 104 15.42 -9.68 -21.17
CA ALA A 104 15.50 -9.35 -22.59
C ALA A 104 14.33 -8.44 -23.08
N PRO A 105 13.06 -8.65 -22.68
CA PRO A 105 11.94 -7.78 -23.05
C PRO A 105 12.15 -6.29 -22.73
N VAL A 106 12.58 -5.92 -21.52
CA VAL A 106 12.78 -4.49 -21.19
C VAL A 106 13.94 -3.90 -21.97
N ILE A 107 15.03 -4.66 -22.16
CA ILE A 107 16.20 -4.22 -22.94
C ILE A 107 15.85 -4.05 -24.42
N ALA A 108 15.04 -4.94 -24.97
CA ALA A 108 14.52 -4.84 -26.33
C ALA A 108 13.67 -3.57 -26.49
N ALA A 109 12.79 -3.27 -25.53
CA ALA A 109 12.02 -2.03 -25.54
C ALA A 109 12.93 -0.79 -25.48
N MET A 110 13.94 -0.80 -24.60
CA MET A 110 14.91 0.31 -24.47
C MET A 110 15.70 0.57 -25.75
N THR A 111 16.07 -0.48 -26.50
CA THR A 111 16.94 -0.37 -27.68
C THR A 111 16.18 -0.31 -29.00
N GLY A 112 14.92 -0.76 -29.03
CA GLY A 112 14.10 -0.84 -30.24
C GLY A 112 14.43 -2.04 -31.15
N ILE A 113 15.16 -3.04 -30.64
CA ILE A 113 15.51 -4.27 -31.37
C ILE A 113 14.57 -5.43 -30.98
N PRO A 114 14.50 -6.51 -31.77
CA PRO A 114 13.70 -7.69 -31.40
C PRO A 114 14.18 -8.35 -30.10
N THR A 115 13.27 -8.89 -29.30
CA THR A 115 13.57 -9.55 -28.01
C THR A 115 14.63 -10.65 -28.11
N ALA A 116 14.56 -11.49 -29.16
CA ALA A 116 15.57 -12.53 -29.39
C ALA A 116 16.98 -11.94 -29.61
N ALA A 117 17.08 -10.82 -30.34
CA ALA A 117 18.37 -10.16 -30.58
C ALA A 117 18.92 -9.49 -29.31
N ALA A 118 18.04 -8.99 -28.44
CA ALA A 118 18.43 -8.46 -27.13
C ALA A 118 18.94 -9.57 -26.21
N ASP A 119 18.26 -10.72 -26.17
CA ASP A 119 18.69 -11.87 -25.38
C ASP A 119 20.04 -12.42 -25.84
N ASP A 120 20.20 -12.65 -27.15
CA ASP A 120 21.48 -13.07 -27.75
C ASP A 120 22.62 -12.09 -27.40
N ALA A 121 22.34 -10.79 -27.38
CA ALA A 121 23.31 -9.77 -27.00
C ALA A 121 23.64 -9.80 -25.50
N LEU A 122 22.65 -10.00 -24.63
CA LEU A 122 22.84 -10.14 -23.18
C LEU A 122 23.71 -11.36 -22.86
N GLN A 123 23.44 -12.51 -23.49
CA GLN A 123 24.27 -13.71 -23.35
C GLN A 123 25.72 -13.46 -23.81
N ARG A 124 25.93 -12.82 -24.96
CA ARG A 124 27.27 -12.42 -25.41
C ARG A 124 27.97 -11.48 -24.42
N LEU A 125 27.25 -10.56 -23.78
CA LEU A 125 27.80 -9.68 -22.75
C LEU A 125 28.22 -10.46 -21.49
N VAL A 126 27.48 -11.50 -21.12
CA VAL A 126 27.85 -12.42 -20.03
C VAL A 126 29.12 -13.18 -20.39
N ASP A 127 29.22 -13.71 -21.62
CA ASP A 127 30.40 -14.44 -22.10
C ASP A 127 31.69 -13.60 -22.03
N VAL A 128 31.59 -12.30 -22.32
CA VAL A 128 32.74 -11.36 -22.24
C VAL A 128 32.87 -10.66 -20.89
N HIS A 129 32.11 -11.08 -19.87
CA HIS A 129 32.13 -10.53 -18.50
C HIS A 129 31.78 -9.04 -18.39
N LEU A 130 30.98 -8.53 -19.34
CA LEU A 130 30.40 -7.18 -19.30
C LEU A 130 28.98 -7.15 -18.72
N ALA A 131 28.40 -8.33 -18.44
CA ALA A 131 27.19 -8.53 -17.66
C ALA A 131 27.33 -9.79 -16.80
N GLU A 132 26.43 -9.96 -15.83
CA GLU A 132 26.28 -11.17 -15.02
C GLU A 132 24.82 -11.63 -15.13
N GLU A 133 24.61 -12.94 -15.26
CA GLU A 133 23.30 -13.56 -15.10
C GLU A 133 23.08 -13.84 -13.60
N ALA A 134 22.15 -13.12 -12.98
CA ALA A 134 21.89 -13.21 -11.54
C ALA A 134 20.96 -14.39 -11.20
N THR A 135 19.95 -14.59 -12.03
CA THR A 135 19.10 -15.78 -12.11
C THR A 135 18.81 -16.06 -13.58
N VAL A 136 18.22 -17.23 -13.88
CA VAL A 136 17.84 -17.61 -15.25
C VAL A 136 17.11 -16.45 -15.95
N ASP A 137 17.65 -16.02 -17.09
CA ASP A 137 17.15 -14.93 -17.95
C ASP A 137 17.13 -13.52 -17.30
N ARG A 138 17.87 -13.32 -16.21
CA ARG A 138 17.96 -12.03 -15.49
C ARG A 138 19.38 -11.53 -15.44
N TYR A 139 19.61 -10.41 -16.11
CA TYR A 139 20.94 -9.86 -16.34
C TYR A 139 21.16 -8.60 -15.52
N ARG A 140 22.38 -8.43 -15.03
CA ARG A 140 22.81 -7.21 -14.33
C ARG A 140 24.22 -6.81 -14.75
N GLN A 141 24.56 -5.55 -14.49
CA GLN A 141 25.92 -5.06 -14.59
C GLN A 141 26.48 -4.80 -13.21
N HIS A 142 27.78 -5.05 -13.05
CA HIS A 142 28.51 -4.58 -11.89
C HIS A 142 28.45 -3.04 -11.82
N ASP A 143 28.36 -2.45 -10.62
CA ASP A 143 28.15 -1.01 -10.41
C ASP A 143 29.11 -0.11 -11.22
N LEU A 144 30.39 -0.48 -11.27
CA LEU A 144 31.41 0.19 -12.07
C LEU A 144 31.15 0.14 -13.59
N LEU A 145 30.67 -0.99 -14.12
CA LEU A 145 30.30 -1.11 -15.54
C LEU A 145 29.03 -0.31 -15.84
N ARG A 146 28.06 -0.35 -14.92
CA ARG A 146 26.84 0.46 -15.00
C ARG A 146 27.14 1.95 -15.01
N GLN A 147 28.01 2.42 -14.12
CA GLN A 147 28.46 3.82 -14.10
C GLN A 147 29.20 4.20 -15.40
N TYR A 148 30.03 3.29 -15.93
CA TYR A 148 30.72 3.51 -17.19
C TYR A 148 29.76 3.61 -18.38
N ALA A 149 28.81 2.69 -18.48
CA ALA A 149 27.77 2.64 -19.51
C ALA A 149 26.91 3.91 -19.54
N ARG A 150 26.49 4.42 -18.37
CA ARG A 150 25.73 5.68 -18.26
C ARG A 150 26.48 6.89 -18.80
N GLY A 151 27.81 6.88 -18.79
CA GLY A 151 28.64 7.95 -19.34
C GLY A 151 28.88 7.87 -20.85
N LEU A 152 28.44 6.79 -21.53
CA LEU A 152 28.67 6.56 -22.95
C LEU A 152 27.52 7.01 -23.85
N SER A 153 26.29 6.87 -23.36
CA SER A 153 25.09 7.19 -24.13
C SER A 153 24.14 8.03 -23.29
N ASP A 154 23.72 9.13 -23.88
CA ASP A 154 22.75 10.05 -23.29
C ASP A 154 21.47 10.11 -24.12
N ASP A 155 21.10 9.00 -24.81
CA ASP A 155 19.82 8.91 -25.53
C ASP A 155 18.68 8.94 -24.51
N PRO A 156 17.96 10.09 -24.36
CA PRO A 156 16.90 10.21 -23.37
C PRO A 156 15.71 9.31 -23.70
N ARG A 157 15.60 8.84 -24.95
CA ARG A 157 14.51 7.96 -25.40
C ARG A 157 14.63 6.56 -24.82
N MET A 158 15.82 6.12 -24.39
CA MET A 158 15.97 4.80 -23.75
C MET A 158 15.20 4.72 -22.43
N THR A 159 15.32 5.76 -21.59
CA THR A 159 14.57 5.84 -20.33
C THR A 159 13.06 5.87 -20.63
N GLU A 160 12.63 6.72 -21.55
CA GLU A 160 11.20 6.82 -21.89
C GLU A 160 10.63 5.50 -22.42
N ARG A 161 11.33 4.80 -23.33
CA ARG A 161 10.88 3.49 -23.85
C ARG A 161 10.78 2.42 -22.75
N MET A 162 11.68 2.44 -21.77
CA MET A 162 11.60 1.57 -20.59
C MET A 162 10.36 1.89 -19.75
N LEU A 163 10.09 3.17 -19.51
CA LEU A 163 8.92 3.61 -18.73
C LEU A 163 7.61 3.22 -19.41
N ILE A 164 7.52 3.38 -20.73
CA ILE A 164 6.38 2.92 -21.53
C ILE A 164 6.20 1.40 -21.39
N HIS A 165 7.29 0.63 -21.48
CA HIS A 165 7.25 -0.82 -21.33
C HIS A 165 6.70 -1.25 -19.96
N TYR A 166 7.25 -0.69 -18.87
CA TYR A 166 6.79 -1.00 -17.53
C TYR A 166 5.35 -0.56 -17.26
N LEU A 167 4.97 0.63 -17.74
CA LEU A 167 3.60 1.13 -17.59
C LEU A 167 2.60 0.24 -18.33
N LYS A 168 2.93 -0.22 -19.54
CA LYS A 168 2.09 -1.16 -20.27
C LYS A 168 1.98 -2.49 -19.53
N ALA A 169 3.11 -3.06 -19.13
CA ALA A 169 3.14 -4.35 -18.45
C ALA A 169 2.38 -4.35 -17.11
N VAL A 170 2.49 -3.27 -16.32
CA VAL A 170 1.74 -3.15 -15.06
C VAL A 170 0.23 -2.96 -15.31
N THR A 171 -0.15 -2.28 -16.39
CA THR A 171 -1.56 -2.11 -16.78
C THR A 171 -2.17 -3.44 -17.21
N ASP A 172 -1.46 -4.21 -18.04
CA ASP A 172 -1.89 -5.53 -18.51
C ASP A 172 -1.98 -6.52 -17.32
N ALA A 173 -1.00 -6.49 -16.41
CA ALA A 173 -1.02 -7.30 -15.20
C ALA A 173 -2.20 -6.93 -14.27
N ALA A 174 -2.51 -5.63 -14.13
CA ALA A 174 -3.64 -5.18 -13.35
C ALA A 174 -4.98 -5.69 -13.91
N ALA A 175 -5.16 -5.64 -15.24
CA ALA A 175 -6.36 -6.19 -15.90
C ALA A 175 -6.51 -7.70 -15.65
N HIS A 176 -5.43 -8.48 -15.74
CA HIS A 176 -5.47 -9.92 -15.45
C HIS A 176 -5.79 -10.24 -13.99
N LEU A 177 -5.36 -9.39 -13.05
CA LEU A 177 -5.73 -9.53 -11.64
C LEU A 177 -7.22 -9.27 -11.40
N GLU A 178 -7.84 -8.39 -12.18
CA GLU A 178 -9.28 -8.12 -12.12
C GLU A 178 -10.10 -9.29 -12.69
N ASP A 179 -9.64 -9.88 -13.80
CA ASP A 179 -10.32 -11.01 -14.47
C ASP A 179 -10.24 -12.33 -13.67
N GLY A 180 -9.20 -12.50 -12.84
CA GLY A 180 -9.00 -13.69 -12.01
C GLY A 180 -8.45 -14.92 -12.76
N GLY A 181 -8.34 -16.05 -12.04
CA GLY A 181 -7.91 -17.33 -12.59
C GLY A 181 -6.39 -17.46 -12.82
N PRO A 182 -5.94 -18.41 -13.66
CA PRO A 182 -4.51 -18.70 -13.85
C PRO A 182 -3.67 -17.52 -14.37
N HIS A 183 -4.29 -16.61 -15.12
CA HIS A 183 -3.63 -15.40 -15.60
C HIS A 183 -3.40 -14.39 -14.47
N ALA A 184 -4.29 -14.34 -13.46
CA ALA A 184 -4.09 -13.53 -12.27
C ALA A 184 -2.92 -14.04 -11.43
N ASP A 185 -2.77 -15.36 -11.29
CA ASP A 185 -1.63 -15.96 -10.57
C ASP A 185 -0.31 -15.61 -11.26
N ALA A 186 -0.25 -15.72 -12.59
CA ALA A 186 0.92 -15.35 -13.37
C ALA A 186 1.23 -13.84 -13.27
N ALA A 187 0.21 -12.98 -13.35
CA ALA A 187 0.35 -11.54 -13.17
C ALA A 187 0.86 -11.19 -11.76
N HIS A 188 0.37 -11.87 -10.72
CA HIS A 188 0.84 -11.71 -9.35
C HIS A 188 2.32 -12.08 -9.20
N VAL A 189 2.73 -13.24 -9.73
CA VAL A 189 4.13 -13.69 -9.71
C VAL A 189 5.04 -12.70 -10.45
N TRP A 190 4.61 -12.20 -11.61
CA TRP A 190 5.36 -11.19 -12.37
C TRP A 190 5.51 -9.89 -11.57
N LEU A 191 4.43 -9.35 -11.00
CA LEU A 191 4.48 -8.12 -10.20
C LEU A 191 5.38 -8.26 -8.96
N MET A 192 5.38 -9.43 -8.31
CA MET A 192 6.30 -9.70 -7.20
C MET A 192 7.76 -9.73 -7.66
N THR A 193 8.01 -10.28 -8.85
CA THR A 193 9.35 -10.39 -9.44
C THR A 193 9.89 -9.03 -9.90
N GLU A 194 9.04 -8.21 -10.53
CA GLU A 194 9.41 -6.89 -11.05
C GLU A 194 9.33 -5.77 -10.01
N ARG A 195 8.88 -6.07 -8.79
CA ARG A 195 8.63 -5.07 -7.75
C ARG A 195 9.76 -4.07 -7.57
N SER A 196 11.00 -4.56 -7.42
CA SER A 196 12.17 -3.69 -7.23
C SER A 196 12.47 -2.83 -8.46
N ASN A 197 12.22 -3.38 -9.64
CA ASN A 197 12.46 -2.70 -10.91
C ASN A 197 11.42 -1.61 -11.15
N LEU A 198 10.14 -1.89 -10.87
CA LEU A 198 9.06 -0.90 -10.95
C LEU A 198 9.31 0.26 -9.97
N LEU A 199 9.69 -0.02 -8.72
CA LEU A 199 10.06 1.01 -7.75
C LEU A 199 11.25 1.87 -8.25
N ALA A 200 12.27 1.23 -8.82
CA ALA A 200 13.42 1.93 -9.37
C ALA A 200 13.05 2.77 -10.60
N ALA A 201 12.18 2.26 -11.47
CA ALA A 201 11.66 2.95 -12.64
C ALA A 201 10.83 4.18 -12.25
N THR A 202 9.94 4.08 -11.25
CA THR A 202 9.19 5.23 -10.72
C THR A 202 10.12 6.33 -10.20
N ARG A 203 11.16 5.95 -9.43
CA ARG A 203 12.17 6.90 -8.94
C ARG A 203 12.96 7.54 -10.08
N CYS A 204 13.33 6.76 -11.10
CA CYS A 204 14.02 7.24 -12.29
C CYS A 204 13.17 8.24 -13.08
N ALA A 205 11.88 7.94 -13.27
CA ALA A 205 10.94 8.81 -13.95
C ALA A 205 10.81 10.17 -13.24
N ALA A 206 10.67 10.15 -11.91
CA ALA A 206 10.62 11.37 -11.11
C ALA A 206 11.91 12.20 -11.21
N ALA A 207 13.08 11.55 -11.18
CA ALA A 207 14.37 12.24 -11.24
C ALA A 207 14.71 12.83 -12.63
N GLU A 208 14.25 12.20 -13.71
CA GLU A 208 14.53 12.61 -15.10
C GLU A 208 13.42 13.51 -15.69
N GLY A 209 12.43 13.94 -14.89
CA GLY A 209 11.36 14.85 -15.34
C GLY A 209 10.24 14.17 -16.14
N HIS A 210 10.15 12.85 -16.09
CA HIS A 210 9.11 12.04 -16.72
C HIS A 210 7.90 11.88 -15.79
N ALA A 211 7.32 13.01 -15.40
CA ALA A 211 6.30 13.08 -14.35
C ALA A 211 5.07 12.20 -14.62
N ASP A 212 4.60 12.14 -15.87
CA ASP A 212 3.42 11.34 -16.22
C ASP A 212 3.58 9.85 -15.95
N TYR A 213 4.75 9.30 -16.27
CA TYR A 213 5.07 7.91 -15.98
C TYR A 213 5.28 7.68 -14.48
N ALA A 214 5.88 8.65 -13.77
CA ALA A 214 6.14 8.55 -12.34
C ALA A 214 4.84 8.40 -11.53
N TRP A 215 3.86 9.27 -11.76
CA TRP A 215 2.61 9.22 -11.00
C TRP A 215 1.75 8.00 -11.37
N GLN A 216 1.68 7.62 -12.66
CA GLN A 216 0.92 6.45 -13.09
C GLN A 216 1.49 5.15 -12.50
N LEU A 217 2.81 4.96 -12.58
CA LEU A 217 3.47 3.79 -11.98
C LEU A 217 3.26 3.73 -10.46
N ALA A 218 3.32 4.87 -9.76
CA ALA A 218 3.09 4.94 -8.32
C ALA A 218 1.65 4.53 -7.93
N ILE A 219 0.65 4.93 -8.72
CA ILE A 219 -0.74 4.51 -8.51
C ILE A 219 -0.90 2.99 -8.68
N PHE A 220 -0.40 2.43 -9.77
CA PHE A 220 -0.51 0.98 -10.01
C PHE A 220 0.22 0.17 -8.93
N LEU A 221 1.41 0.62 -8.52
CA LEU A 221 2.17 -0.01 -7.44
C LEU A 221 1.43 0.07 -6.10
N TRP A 222 0.74 1.14 -5.78
CA TRP A 222 -0.07 1.20 -4.55
C TRP A 222 -1.16 0.12 -4.52
N HIS A 223 -1.95 0.00 -5.60
CA HIS A 223 -3.05 -0.98 -5.68
C HIS A 223 -2.56 -2.43 -5.48
N PHE A 224 -1.31 -2.70 -5.88
CA PHE A 224 -0.66 -3.99 -5.69
C PHE A 224 0.02 -4.14 -4.31
N LEU A 225 0.79 -3.14 -3.89
CA LEU A 225 1.65 -3.21 -2.69
C LEU A 225 0.89 -3.03 -1.38
N ALA A 226 -0.22 -2.30 -1.37
CA ALA A 226 -1.08 -2.17 -0.18
C ALA A 226 -1.60 -3.53 0.32
N ARG A 227 -1.60 -4.56 -0.55
CA ARG A 227 -2.05 -5.93 -0.23
C ARG A 227 -0.94 -6.87 0.24
N ASN A 228 0.35 -6.52 0.08
CA ASN A 228 1.51 -7.40 0.38
C ASN A 228 2.72 -6.59 0.91
N LEU A 229 2.52 -5.81 1.98
CA LEU A 229 3.48 -4.84 2.49
C LEU A 229 4.79 -5.49 3.00
N ALA A 230 5.85 -5.32 2.21
CA ALA A 230 7.24 -5.35 2.67
C ALA A 230 8.01 -4.16 2.07
N GLY A 231 7.83 -2.94 2.59
CA GLY A 231 8.47 -1.71 2.12
C GLY A 231 7.71 -0.46 2.56
N ASP A 232 8.28 0.74 2.40
CA ASP A 232 7.66 2.02 2.77
C ASP A 232 6.88 2.63 1.58
N PRO A 233 5.54 2.46 1.51
CA PRO A 233 4.72 2.99 0.42
C PRO A 233 4.63 4.52 0.45
N ILE A 234 4.92 5.16 1.57
CA ILE A 234 4.85 6.63 1.73
C ILE A 234 5.96 7.27 0.88
N GLU A 235 7.20 6.78 0.99
CA GLU A 235 8.35 7.32 0.21
C GLU A 235 8.09 7.26 -1.31
N LEU A 236 7.45 6.18 -1.79
CA LEU A 236 7.11 6.02 -3.20
C LEU A 236 6.09 7.07 -3.66
N LEU A 237 5.01 7.23 -2.89
CA LEU A 237 3.92 8.16 -3.21
C LEU A 237 4.37 9.62 -3.10
N GLU A 238 5.21 9.96 -2.12
CA GLU A 238 5.81 11.29 -1.98
C GLU A 238 6.68 11.67 -3.19
N LYS A 239 7.48 10.73 -3.70
CA LYS A 239 8.29 10.95 -4.91
C LYS A 239 7.43 11.11 -6.16
N GLY A 240 6.39 10.30 -6.29
CA GLY A 240 5.40 10.46 -7.36
C GLY A 240 4.72 11.82 -7.31
N LEU A 241 4.38 12.29 -6.10
CA LEU A 241 3.72 13.59 -5.89
C LEU A 241 4.65 14.76 -6.21
N SER A 242 5.90 14.69 -5.78
CA SER A 242 6.91 15.71 -6.12
C SER A 242 7.12 15.83 -7.63
N ALA A 243 7.02 14.73 -8.38
CA ALA A 243 7.10 14.75 -9.84
C ALA A 243 5.82 15.32 -10.48
N ALA A 244 4.65 15.02 -9.91
CA ALA A 244 3.37 15.45 -10.45
C ALA A 244 3.04 16.94 -10.20
N GLN A 245 3.76 17.63 -9.30
CA GLN A 245 3.52 19.05 -8.93
C GLN A 245 3.45 20.00 -10.14
N ASP A 246 4.09 19.65 -11.25
CA ASP A 246 4.28 20.54 -12.41
C ASP A 246 3.56 20.11 -13.71
N THR A 247 2.90 18.93 -13.78
CA THR A 247 2.55 18.35 -15.11
C THR A 247 1.12 17.85 -15.34
N ALA A 248 0.29 17.56 -14.34
CA ALA A 248 -1.15 17.27 -14.55
C ALA A 248 -1.96 17.32 -13.24
N GLU A 249 -3.09 18.04 -13.22
CA GLU A 249 -3.92 18.21 -12.01
C GLU A 249 -4.56 16.89 -11.54
N GLY A 250 -4.97 16.00 -12.47
CA GLY A 250 -5.59 14.71 -12.13
C GLY A 250 -4.67 13.71 -11.41
N GLY A 251 -3.38 13.67 -11.76
CA GLY A 251 -2.40 12.76 -11.14
C GLY A 251 -2.06 13.13 -9.70
N GLN A 252 -1.98 14.43 -9.39
CA GLN A 252 -1.72 14.94 -8.05
C GLN A 252 -2.82 14.55 -7.05
N ALA A 253 -4.07 14.67 -7.48
CA ALA A 253 -5.23 14.39 -6.63
C ALA A 253 -5.29 12.91 -6.23
N MET A 254 -5.06 12.00 -7.20
CA MET A 254 -4.98 10.58 -6.90
C MET A 254 -3.83 10.28 -5.94
N LEU A 255 -2.63 10.80 -6.21
CA LEU A 255 -1.46 10.57 -5.34
C LEU A 255 -1.68 11.10 -3.91
N ASN A 256 -2.27 12.28 -3.75
CA ASN A 256 -2.64 12.81 -2.43
C ASN A 256 -3.65 11.91 -1.71
N THR A 257 -4.60 11.34 -2.45
CA THR A 257 -5.59 10.38 -1.91
C THR A 257 -4.92 9.11 -1.42
N LEU A 258 -4.01 8.54 -2.21
CA LEU A 258 -3.26 7.34 -1.84
C LEU A 258 -2.30 7.60 -0.67
N LEU A 259 -1.63 8.75 -0.67
CA LEU A 259 -0.73 9.17 0.41
C LEU A 259 -1.50 9.39 1.72
N ALA A 260 -2.72 9.94 1.63
CA ALA A 260 -3.60 10.04 2.77
C ALA A 260 -3.99 8.68 3.35
N LEU A 261 -4.33 7.69 2.51
CA LEU A 261 -4.59 6.32 2.96
C LEU A 261 -3.37 5.71 3.65
N ALA A 262 -2.16 5.90 3.09
CA ALA A 262 -0.91 5.41 3.68
C ALA A 262 -0.61 6.07 5.04
N HIS A 263 -0.82 7.37 5.16
CA HIS A 263 -0.66 8.07 6.44
C HIS A 263 -1.74 7.71 7.45
N TRP A 264 -2.97 7.46 6.99
CA TRP A 264 -4.05 7.03 7.87
C TRP A 264 -3.77 5.65 8.45
N SER A 265 -3.30 4.68 7.64
CA SER A 265 -2.90 3.36 8.14
C SER A 265 -1.67 3.43 9.05
N ALA A 266 -0.78 4.40 8.86
CA ALA A 266 0.33 4.69 9.77
C ALA A 266 -0.07 5.47 11.04
N GLY A 267 -1.35 5.80 11.23
CA GLY A 267 -1.87 6.53 12.39
C GLY A 267 -1.71 8.07 12.32
N HIS A 268 -1.17 8.61 11.24
CA HIS A 268 -1.02 10.05 11.00
C HIS A 268 -2.33 10.69 10.49
N THR A 269 -3.40 10.57 11.28
CA THR A 269 -4.78 10.94 10.90
C THR A 269 -4.94 12.40 10.49
N THR A 270 -4.27 13.35 11.14
CA THR A 270 -4.37 14.78 10.82
C THR A 270 -3.74 15.10 9.47
N LEU A 271 -2.59 14.49 9.16
CA LEU A 271 -1.91 14.68 7.88
C LEU A 271 -2.74 14.09 6.73
N ALA A 272 -3.26 12.88 6.92
CA ALA A 272 -4.14 12.23 5.96
C ALA A 272 -5.38 13.08 5.62
N GLN A 273 -6.01 13.70 6.63
CA GLN A 273 -7.15 14.60 6.39
C GLN A 273 -6.77 15.86 5.61
N ASN A 274 -5.63 16.48 5.94
CA ASN A 274 -5.16 17.66 5.22
C ASN A 274 -4.88 17.34 3.75
N LEU A 275 -4.28 16.18 3.48
CA LEU A 275 -4.00 15.70 2.12
C LEU A 275 -5.30 15.45 1.33
N LEU A 276 -6.30 14.79 1.92
CA LEU A 276 -7.60 14.60 1.27
C LEU A 276 -8.35 15.92 1.05
N ALA A 277 -8.30 16.85 2.01
CA ALA A 277 -8.94 18.16 1.88
C ALA A 277 -8.29 19.02 0.79
N ALA A 278 -6.97 18.90 0.60
CA ALA A 278 -6.25 19.51 -0.50
C ALA A 278 -6.63 18.86 -1.84
N SER A 279 -6.63 17.52 -1.89
CA SER A 279 -7.04 16.75 -3.07
C SER A 279 -8.45 17.13 -3.52
N ALA A 280 -9.41 17.21 -2.59
CA ALA A 280 -10.81 17.49 -2.89
C ALA A 280 -11.07 18.83 -3.61
N LYS A 281 -10.09 19.74 -3.64
CA LYS A 281 -10.17 21.03 -4.35
C LYS A 281 -9.76 20.93 -5.83
N HIS A 282 -9.06 19.88 -6.22
CA HIS A 282 -8.42 19.74 -7.53
C HIS A 282 -8.72 18.35 -8.11
N HIS A 283 -9.69 18.25 -9.01
CA HIS A 283 -9.98 16.97 -9.69
C HIS A 283 -10.47 17.19 -11.12
N GLU A 284 -9.76 16.60 -12.07
CA GLU A 284 -10.20 16.48 -13.47
C GLU A 284 -11.07 15.23 -13.71
N ASN A 285 -10.91 14.19 -12.87
CA ASN A 285 -11.63 12.92 -12.96
C ASN A 285 -12.70 12.80 -11.85
N THR A 286 -13.96 12.65 -12.27
CA THR A 286 -15.14 12.53 -11.39
C THR A 286 -15.08 11.31 -10.44
N GLU A 287 -14.55 10.16 -10.87
CA GLU A 287 -14.41 8.98 -9.99
C GLU A 287 -13.38 9.22 -8.89
N THR A 288 -12.23 9.81 -9.24
CA THR A 288 -11.20 10.15 -8.26
C THR A 288 -11.70 11.21 -7.28
N HIS A 289 -12.47 12.18 -7.77
CA HIS A 289 -13.12 13.18 -6.92
C HIS A 289 -14.10 12.54 -5.92
N ALA A 290 -14.97 11.65 -6.42
CA ALA A 290 -15.92 10.93 -5.59
C ALA A 290 -15.22 10.09 -4.53
N HIS A 291 -14.15 9.38 -4.91
CA HIS A 291 -13.38 8.56 -3.98
C HIS A 291 -12.73 9.39 -2.86
N THR A 292 -12.13 10.53 -3.23
CA THR A 292 -11.53 11.46 -2.26
C THR A 292 -12.55 11.99 -1.27
N LEU A 293 -13.72 12.41 -1.76
CA LEU A 293 -14.82 12.88 -0.91
C LEU A 293 -15.36 11.76 -0.01
N ALA A 294 -15.49 10.54 -0.53
CA ALA A 294 -15.95 9.39 0.22
C ALA A 294 -14.99 9.05 1.39
N LEU A 295 -13.68 9.03 1.14
CA LEU A 295 -12.66 8.79 2.15
C LEU A 295 -12.63 9.90 3.21
N LEU A 296 -12.73 11.16 2.79
CA LEU A 296 -12.77 12.28 3.74
C LEU A 296 -14.04 12.21 4.61
N GLY A 297 -15.18 11.85 4.02
CA GLY A 297 -16.43 11.59 4.74
C GLY A 297 -16.28 10.48 5.78
N LEU A 298 -15.64 9.36 5.41
CA LEU A 298 -15.37 8.25 6.33
C LEU A 298 -14.42 8.63 7.47
N MET A 299 -13.37 9.40 7.20
CA MET A 299 -12.45 9.85 8.25
C MET A 299 -13.11 10.84 9.22
N LEU A 300 -13.97 11.72 8.72
CA LEU A 300 -14.76 12.64 9.54
C LEU A 300 -15.80 11.90 10.37
N LEU A 301 -16.39 10.84 9.79
CA LEU A 301 -17.28 9.93 10.50
C LEU A 301 -16.53 9.35 11.70
N GLN A 302 -15.38 8.71 11.50
CA GLN A 302 -14.56 8.20 12.60
C GLN A 302 -14.27 9.26 13.67
N ARG A 303 -13.88 10.48 13.29
CA ARG A 303 -13.58 11.53 14.30
C ARG A 303 -14.77 12.06 15.08
N GLY A 304 -16.01 11.74 14.71
CA GLY A 304 -17.18 12.26 15.41
C GLY A 304 -18.00 13.29 14.65
N ASP A 305 -17.49 13.83 13.54
CA ASP A 305 -18.15 14.93 12.84
C ASP A 305 -19.18 14.41 11.84
N HIS A 306 -20.33 13.96 12.37
CA HIS A 306 -21.44 13.43 11.57
C HIS A 306 -21.95 14.42 10.52
N THR A 307 -21.87 15.71 10.80
CA THR A 307 -22.34 16.79 9.93
C THR A 307 -21.44 16.93 8.71
N ALA A 308 -20.13 17.07 8.91
CA ALA A 308 -19.19 17.15 7.80
C ALA A 308 -19.09 15.82 7.05
N ALA A 309 -19.12 14.68 7.76
CA ALA A 309 -19.17 13.35 7.15
C ALA A 309 -20.37 13.20 6.20
N HIS A 310 -21.54 13.69 6.60
CA HIS A 310 -22.73 13.69 5.76
C HIS A 310 -22.56 14.56 4.51
N ASP A 311 -22.09 15.79 4.65
CA ASP A 311 -21.90 16.70 3.51
C ASP A 311 -20.98 16.10 2.44
N HIS A 312 -19.83 15.58 2.87
CA HIS A 312 -18.87 14.96 1.96
C HIS A 312 -19.41 13.69 1.31
N ALA A 313 -20.16 12.87 2.04
CA ALA A 313 -20.78 11.68 1.48
C ALA A 313 -21.93 12.01 0.50
N GLU A 314 -22.71 13.07 0.72
CA GLU A 314 -23.72 13.53 -0.25
C GLU A 314 -23.07 14.08 -1.53
N ARG A 315 -21.96 14.83 -1.40
CA ARG A 315 -21.18 15.32 -2.55
C ARG A 315 -20.55 14.18 -3.35
N ALA A 316 -19.97 13.18 -2.67
CA ALA A 316 -19.44 11.98 -3.31
C ALA A 316 -20.55 11.23 -4.08
N PHE A 317 -21.72 11.07 -3.46
CA PHE A 317 -22.87 10.44 -4.10
C PHE A 317 -23.33 11.20 -5.35
N ALA A 318 -23.43 12.53 -5.26
CA ALA A 318 -23.80 13.37 -6.40
C ALA A 318 -22.83 13.19 -7.58
N ALA A 319 -21.53 13.14 -7.32
CA ALA A 319 -20.51 12.87 -8.34
C ALA A 319 -20.68 11.48 -8.97
N LEU A 320 -20.88 10.44 -8.16
CA LEU A 320 -21.07 9.06 -8.65
C LEU A 320 -22.34 8.90 -9.49
N THR A 321 -23.42 9.61 -9.16
CA THR A 321 -24.68 9.52 -9.93
C THR A 321 -24.61 10.13 -11.33
N GLN A 322 -23.58 10.93 -11.61
CA GLN A 322 -23.35 11.49 -12.95
C GLN A 322 -22.67 10.47 -13.89
N LEU A 323 -22.20 9.34 -13.37
CA LEU A 323 -21.45 8.34 -14.11
C LEU A 323 -22.37 7.19 -14.56
N THR A 324 -22.17 6.73 -15.80
CA THR A 324 -22.96 5.65 -16.42
C THR A 324 -22.34 4.27 -16.20
N ALA A 325 -21.03 4.21 -16.01
CA ALA A 325 -20.27 3.01 -15.67
C ALA A 325 -19.27 3.36 -14.58
N LEU A 326 -18.99 2.40 -13.69
CA LEU A 326 -18.05 2.56 -12.59
C LEU A 326 -16.89 1.59 -12.76
N SER A 327 -15.68 2.11 -12.67
CA SER A 327 -14.47 1.28 -12.48
C SER A 327 -14.48 0.65 -11.07
N PRO A 328 -13.55 -0.28 -10.77
CA PRO A 328 -13.36 -0.77 -9.40
C PRO A 328 -13.16 0.36 -8.37
N LEU A 329 -12.48 1.45 -8.76
CA LEU A 329 -12.33 2.64 -7.92
C LEU A 329 -13.67 3.35 -7.70
N GLY A 330 -14.47 3.51 -8.76
CA GLY A 330 -15.82 4.09 -8.66
C GLY A 330 -16.75 3.24 -7.79
N LEU A 331 -16.64 1.91 -7.86
CA LEU A 331 -17.36 0.98 -7.00
C LEU A 331 -16.92 1.09 -5.53
N ASP A 332 -15.62 1.18 -5.25
CA ASP A 332 -15.11 1.37 -3.89
C ASP A 332 -15.58 2.71 -3.30
N ALA A 333 -15.48 3.80 -4.06
CA ALA A 333 -16.03 5.09 -3.69
C ALA A 333 -17.54 5.02 -3.38
N LYS A 334 -18.30 4.26 -4.18
CA LYS A 334 -19.74 4.04 -3.98
C LYS A 334 -20.03 3.25 -2.71
N ILE A 335 -19.24 2.21 -2.41
CA ILE A 335 -19.36 1.42 -1.18
C ILE A 335 -19.13 2.33 0.05
N ILE A 336 -18.01 3.05 0.09
CA ILE A 336 -17.65 3.94 1.20
C ILE A 336 -18.70 5.04 1.38
N THR A 337 -19.17 5.62 0.27
CA THR A 337 -20.21 6.66 0.27
C THR A 337 -21.51 6.14 0.88
N HIS A 338 -22.02 5.00 0.40
CA HIS A 338 -23.26 4.43 0.91
C HIS A 338 -23.12 3.95 2.36
N TRP A 339 -21.98 3.40 2.74
CA TRP A 339 -21.70 3.01 4.11
C TRP A 339 -21.71 4.23 5.05
N THR A 340 -21.02 5.31 4.67
CA THR A 340 -20.98 6.56 5.46
C THR A 340 -22.38 7.16 5.60
N ARG A 341 -23.13 7.28 4.51
CA ARG A 341 -24.51 7.79 4.53
C ARG A 341 -25.42 6.93 5.40
N GLY A 342 -25.34 5.61 5.24
CA GLY A 342 -26.12 4.65 6.02
C GLY A 342 -25.82 4.75 7.51
N THR A 343 -24.54 4.84 7.88
CA THR A 343 -24.12 4.98 9.28
C THR A 343 -24.57 6.30 9.89
N VAL A 344 -24.39 7.43 9.20
CA VAL A 344 -24.85 8.74 9.70
C VAL A 344 -26.37 8.78 9.87
N ARG A 345 -27.12 8.28 8.89
CA ARG A 345 -28.60 8.20 9.01
C ARG A 345 -29.04 7.31 10.16
N GLY A 346 -28.37 6.17 10.35
CA GLY A 346 -28.62 5.28 11.47
C GLY A 346 -28.43 6.01 12.81
N LEU A 347 -27.32 6.74 12.96
CA LEU A 347 -27.02 7.54 14.14
C LEU A 347 -28.03 8.68 14.40
N ARG A 348 -28.70 9.18 13.34
CA ARG A 348 -29.80 10.16 13.44
C ARG A 348 -31.17 9.53 13.75
N GLY A 349 -31.27 8.20 13.83
CA GLY A 349 -32.53 7.47 14.05
C GLY A 349 -33.31 7.15 12.77
N GLU A 350 -32.78 7.49 11.60
CA GLU A 350 -33.42 7.25 10.30
C GLU A 350 -33.13 5.81 9.80
N HIS A 351 -33.54 4.79 10.57
CA HIS A 351 -33.10 3.41 10.38
C HIS A 351 -33.53 2.79 9.04
N GLU A 352 -34.72 3.11 8.54
CA GLU A 352 -35.19 2.59 7.24
C GLU A 352 -34.35 3.15 6.09
N ALA A 353 -34.05 4.45 6.11
CA ALA A 353 -33.18 5.08 5.11
C ALA A 353 -31.72 4.60 5.25
N ALA A 354 -31.25 4.37 6.47
CA ALA A 354 -29.95 3.78 6.75
C ALA A 354 -29.84 2.37 6.13
N LEU A 355 -30.85 1.52 6.34
CA LEU A 355 -30.91 0.17 5.80
C LEU A 355 -30.83 0.15 4.27
N LEU A 356 -31.50 1.09 3.59
CA LEU A 356 -31.45 1.22 2.13
C LEU A 356 -30.02 1.46 1.64
N HIS A 357 -29.30 2.42 2.24
CA HIS A 357 -27.93 2.72 1.84
C HIS A 357 -26.96 1.59 2.21
N LEU A 358 -27.09 0.97 3.38
CA LEU A 358 -26.22 -0.14 3.79
C LEU A 358 -26.40 -1.37 2.91
N ARG A 359 -27.63 -1.63 2.43
CA ARG A 359 -27.88 -2.66 1.41
C ARG A 359 -27.26 -2.31 0.06
N ALA A 360 -27.34 -1.05 -0.37
CA ALA A 360 -26.69 -0.61 -1.61
C ALA A 360 -25.17 -0.78 -1.54
N ALA A 361 -24.55 -0.41 -0.40
CA ALA A 361 -23.12 -0.67 -0.16
C ALA A 361 -22.82 -2.17 -0.23
N TYR A 362 -23.62 -3.01 0.44
CA TYR A 362 -23.43 -4.46 0.44
C TYR A 362 -23.59 -5.07 -0.96
N THR A 363 -24.55 -4.64 -1.77
CA THR A 363 -24.68 -5.09 -3.16
C THR A 363 -23.45 -4.74 -3.98
N SER A 364 -22.92 -3.52 -3.87
CA SER A 364 -21.70 -3.14 -4.60
C SER A 364 -20.44 -3.84 -4.07
N CYS A 365 -20.41 -4.24 -2.80
CA CYS A 365 -19.37 -5.13 -2.28
C CYS A 365 -19.38 -6.51 -2.98
N GLN A 366 -20.56 -7.04 -3.30
CA GLN A 366 -20.69 -8.32 -4.03
C GLN A 366 -20.27 -8.18 -5.50
N GLU A 367 -20.54 -7.02 -6.12
CA GLU A 367 -20.09 -6.69 -7.48
C GLU A 367 -18.56 -6.65 -7.57
N LEU A 368 -17.88 -6.13 -6.54
CA LEU A 368 -16.42 -5.95 -6.48
C LEU A 368 -15.64 -7.23 -6.08
N SER A 369 -16.20 -8.42 -6.31
CA SER A 369 -15.70 -9.77 -5.96
C SER A 369 -14.23 -9.85 -5.49
N GLN A 370 -14.02 -10.31 -4.24
CA GLN A 370 -12.75 -10.55 -3.53
C GLN A 370 -11.94 -9.34 -3.01
N LEU A 371 -12.28 -8.09 -3.33
CA LEU A 371 -11.34 -6.97 -3.14
C LEU A 371 -11.69 -5.90 -2.09
N SER A 372 -12.79 -6.00 -1.34
CA SER A 372 -13.20 -4.98 -0.36
C SER A 372 -13.39 -5.53 1.06
N PRO A 373 -13.02 -4.78 2.11
CA PRO A 373 -13.37 -5.09 3.49
C PRO A 373 -14.89 -4.95 3.72
N ASN A 374 -15.62 -6.02 3.40
CA ASN A 374 -17.08 -6.13 3.56
C ASN A 374 -17.51 -6.15 5.03
N ASP A 375 -16.59 -6.39 5.95
CA ASP A 375 -16.83 -6.58 7.37
C ASP A 375 -17.41 -5.32 8.03
N HIS A 376 -16.92 -4.13 7.68
CA HIS A 376 -17.43 -2.87 8.20
C HIS A 376 -18.87 -2.59 7.73
N VAL A 377 -19.17 -2.88 6.45
CA VAL A 377 -20.52 -2.73 5.89
C VAL A 377 -21.49 -3.71 6.54
N LEU A 378 -21.09 -4.97 6.69
CA LEU A 378 -21.87 -6.01 7.37
C LEU A 378 -22.15 -5.66 8.82
N THR A 379 -21.15 -5.13 9.53
CA THR A 379 -21.28 -4.69 10.92
C THR A 379 -22.23 -3.51 11.06
N ALA A 380 -22.14 -2.51 10.18
CA ALA A 380 -23.07 -1.38 10.15
C ALA A 380 -24.50 -1.82 9.80
N LEU A 381 -24.65 -2.73 8.84
CA LEU A 381 -25.94 -3.34 8.48
C LEU A 381 -26.56 -4.08 9.66
N ALA A 382 -25.78 -4.88 10.38
CA ALA A 382 -26.22 -5.60 11.57
C ALA A 382 -26.70 -4.67 12.68
N ARG A 383 -25.94 -3.60 12.97
CA ARG A 383 -26.33 -2.57 13.94
C ARG A 383 -27.68 -1.95 13.59
N CYS A 384 -27.89 -1.60 12.31
CA CYS A 384 -29.16 -1.08 11.82
C CYS A 384 -30.32 -2.09 11.94
N LEU A 385 -30.07 -3.36 11.64
CA LEU A 385 -31.07 -4.43 11.75
C LEU A 385 -31.48 -4.70 13.21
N ILE A 386 -30.54 -4.60 14.16
CA ILE A 386 -30.82 -4.66 15.61
C ILE A 386 -31.73 -3.48 16.00
N ALA A 387 -31.41 -2.25 15.58
CA ALA A 387 -32.21 -1.07 15.87
C ALA A 387 -33.65 -1.16 15.31
N LEU A 388 -33.81 -1.78 14.14
CA LEU A 388 -35.12 -2.05 13.51
C LEU A 388 -35.90 -3.21 14.14
N GLY A 389 -35.38 -3.85 15.20
CA GLY A 389 -36.05 -4.98 15.85
C GLY A 389 -36.01 -6.27 15.04
N THR A 390 -35.04 -6.43 14.13
CA THR A 390 -34.85 -7.66 13.33
C THR A 390 -33.50 -8.36 13.61
N PRO A 391 -33.16 -8.64 14.89
CA PRO A 391 -31.84 -9.13 15.29
C PRO A 391 -31.47 -10.51 14.70
N HIS A 392 -32.45 -11.35 14.34
CA HIS A 392 -32.21 -12.62 13.64
C HIS A 392 -31.53 -12.43 12.28
N LYS A 393 -31.86 -11.36 11.53
CA LYS A 393 -31.17 -11.03 10.27
C LYS A 393 -29.78 -10.46 10.51
N ALA A 394 -29.59 -9.78 11.64
CA ALA A 394 -28.29 -9.23 12.03
C ALA A 394 -27.26 -10.34 12.30
N LEU A 395 -27.67 -11.45 12.93
CA LEU A 395 -26.77 -12.57 13.24
C LEU A 395 -26.07 -13.13 12.00
N GLY A 396 -26.79 -13.37 10.90
CA GLY A 396 -26.19 -13.85 9.66
C GLY A 396 -25.16 -12.87 9.07
N CYS A 397 -25.38 -11.56 9.20
CA CYS A 397 -24.41 -10.55 8.77
C CYS A 397 -23.16 -10.54 9.66
N LEU A 398 -23.36 -10.68 10.98
CA LEU A 398 -22.28 -10.68 11.97
C LEU A 398 -21.40 -11.94 11.87
N GLU A 399 -21.98 -13.11 11.59
CA GLU A 399 -21.21 -14.34 11.36
C GLU A 399 -20.29 -14.21 10.14
N GLN A 400 -20.81 -13.67 9.03
CA GLN A 400 -20.00 -13.39 7.85
C GLN A 400 -18.88 -12.37 8.14
N ALA A 401 -19.19 -11.29 8.87
CA ALA A 401 -18.18 -10.30 9.26
C ALA A 401 -17.08 -10.92 10.14
N ARG A 402 -17.46 -11.80 11.08
CA ARG A 402 -16.52 -12.50 11.96
C ARG A 402 -15.58 -13.40 11.17
N ASP A 403 -16.11 -14.19 10.25
CA ASP A 403 -15.31 -15.09 9.42
C ASP A 403 -14.29 -14.33 8.56
N LEU A 404 -14.67 -13.15 8.06
CA LEU A 404 -13.75 -12.26 7.33
C LEU A 404 -12.65 -11.72 8.24
N ARG A 405 -13.01 -11.17 9.41
CA ARG A 405 -12.08 -10.61 10.41
C ARG A 405 -11.08 -11.65 10.92
N GLN A 406 -11.51 -12.89 11.12
CA GLN A 406 -10.64 -14.01 11.47
C GLN A 406 -9.62 -14.33 10.38
N ARG A 407 -10.02 -14.32 9.10
CA ARG A 407 -9.11 -14.59 7.97
C ARG A 407 -8.04 -13.52 7.82
N ILE A 408 -8.37 -12.25 8.07
CA ILE A 408 -7.43 -11.13 7.99
C ILE A 408 -6.64 -10.88 9.29
N GLY A 409 -6.96 -11.59 10.37
CA GLY A 409 -6.29 -11.46 11.66
C GLY A 409 -6.65 -10.19 12.44
N ASP A 410 -7.78 -9.55 12.13
CA ASP A 410 -8.28 -8.36 12.84
C ASP A 410 -8.99 -8.76 14.14
N LYS A 411 -8.20 -8.84 15.22
CA LYS A 411 -8.69 -9.23 16.55
C LYS A 411 -9.63 -8.20 17.18
N GLU A 412 -9.39 -6.90 16.95
CA GLU A 412 -10.20 -5.82 17.52
C GLU A 412 -11.56 -5.78 16.83
N GLY A 413 -11.58 -5.90 15.50
CA GLY A 413 -12.80 -6.09 14.74
C GLY A 413 -13.53 -7.36 15.16
N GLU A 414 -12.85 -8.50 15.32
CA GLU A 414 -13.51 -9.74 15.75
C GLU A 414 -14.20 -9.56 17.12
N ALA A 415 -13.55 -8.89 18.06
CA ALA A 415 -14.12 -8.58 19.36
C ALA A 415 -15.36 -7.66 19.25
N GLU A 416 -15.32 -6.62 18.41
CA GLU A 416 -16.49 -5.76 18.13
C GLU A 416 -17.67 -6.61 17.60
N THR A 417 -17.42 -7.51 16.66
CA THR A 417 -18.45 -8.37 16.08
C THR A 417 -19.06 -9.29 17.14
N LEU A 418 -18.25 -9.85 18.04
CA LEU A 418 -18.72 -10.68 19.15
C LEU A 418 -19.60 -9.91 20.15
N VAL A 419 -19.26 -8.64 20.45
CA VAL A 419 -20.12 -7.77 21.27
C VAL A 419 -21.50 -7.64 20.64
N LEU A 420 -21.56 -7.35 19.34
CA LEU A 420 -22.80 -7.19 18.59
C LEU A 420 -23.60 -8.49 18.44
N ILE A 421 -22.94 -9.65 18.34
CA ILE A 421 -23.61 -10.96 18.39
C ILE A 421 -24.32 -11.12 19.74
N GLY A 422 -23.66 -10.75 20.84
CA GLY A 422 -24.29 -10.74 22.16
C GLY A 422 -25.48 -9.79 22.23
N THR A 423 -25.34 -8.56 21.74
CA THR A 423 -26.44 -7.58 21.66
C THR A 423 -27.62 -8.10 20.84
N ALA A 424 -27.37 -8.75 19.70
CA ALA A 424 -28.42 -9.35 18.86
C ALA A 424 -29.14 -10.50 19.58
N ARG A 425 -28.40 -11.38 20.28
CA ARG A 425 -29.00 -12.50 21.06
C ARG A 425 -29.85 -12.00 22.22
N ARG A 426 -29.35 -11.01 22.96
CA ARG A 426 -30.09 -10.36 24.05
C ARG A 426 -31.39 -9.73 23.55
N THR A 427 -31.35 -8.95 22.46
CA THR A 427 -32.55 -8.32 21.89
C THR A 427 -33.50 -9.32 21.24
N SER A 428 -33.02 -10.52 20.87
CA SER A 428 -33.85 -11.66 20.42
C SER A 428 -34.46 -12.46 21.56
N GLY A 429 -34.32 -12.04 22.82
CA GLY A 429 -34.87 -12.74 23.99
C GLY A 429 -34.02 -13.93 24.49
N HIS A 430 -32.76 -14.04 24.06
CA HIS A 430 -31.82 -15.08 24.48
C HIS A 430 -30.62 -14.47 25.23
N PRO A 431 -30.81 -13.82 26.40
CA PRO A 431 -29.74 -13.15 27.13
C PRO A 431 -28.69 -14.13 27.70
N GLU A 432 -29.07 -15.38 27.99
CA GLU A 432 -28.14 -16.45 28.42
C GLU A 432 -27.03 -16.69 27.37
N ASP A 433 -27.41 -16.72 26.08
CA ASP A 433 -26.49 -16.97 24.97
C ASP A 433 -25.63 -15.75 24.60
N ALA A 434 -25.93 -14.58 25.17
CA ALA A 434 -25.25 -13.32 24.88
C ALA A 434 -23.97 -13.12 25.70
N MET A 435 -23.89 -13.70 26.90
CA MET A 435 -22.76 -13.50 27.82
C MET A 435 -21.44 -14.05 27.27
N THR A 436 -21.46 -15.27 26.73
CA THR A 436 -20.26 -15.97 26.25
C THR A 436 -19.49 -15.17 25.18
N PRO A 437 -20.12 -14.71 24.08
CA PRO A 437 -19.41 -13.91 23.08
C PRO A 437 -18.94 -12.56 23.64
N GLN A 438 -19.72 -11.90 24.50
CA GLN A 438 -19.33 -10.61 25.10
C GLN A 438 -18.14 -10.75 26.06
N ARG A 439 -18.08 -11.81 26.86
CA ARG A 439 -16.92 -12.10 27.72
C ARG A 439 -15.67 -12.41 26.90
N LEU A 440 -15.81 -13.21 25.83
CA LEU A 440 -14.72 -13.49 24.92
C LEU A 440 -14.17 -12.21 24.28
N ALA A 441 -15.05 -11.32 23.80
CA ALA A 441 -14.64 -10.03 23.25
C ALA A 441 -13.78 -9.22 24.24
N ILE A 442 -14.18 -9.13 25.51
CA ILE A 442 -13.40 -8.42 26.55
C ILE A 442 -12.01 -9.03 26.72
N THR A 443 -11.87 -10.35 26.65
CA THR A 443 -10.55 -11.02 26.78
C THR A 443 -9.64 -10.84 25.55
N MET A 444 -10.21 -10.47 24.41
CA MET A 444 -9.46 -10.23 23.17
C MET A 444 -8.96 -8.80 23.02
N LEU A 445 -9.54 -7.87 23.78
CA LEU A 445 -9.24 -6.44 23.71
C LEU A 445 -8.16 -6.09 24.73
N ASP A 446 -6.93 -5.84 24.28
CA ASP A 446 -5.81 -5.51 25.18
C ASP A 446 -5.59 -3.99 25.33
N ASN A 447 -5.64 -3.23 24.23
CA ASN A 447 -5.21 -1.82 24.22
C ASN A 447 -6.32 -0.81 23.86
N ASP A 448 -7.41 -1.23 23.24
CA ASP A 448 -8.51 -0.33 22.88
C ASP A 448 -9.46 -0.10 24.08
N THR A 449 -9.13 0.91 24.88
CA THR A 449 -9.95 1.34 26.03
C THR A 449 -11.38 1.71 25.67
N ARG A 450 -11.66 2.16 24.43
CA ARG A 450 -13.01 2.52 23.98
C ARG A 450 -13.82 1.27 23.71
N LEU A 451 -13.29 0.33 22.93
CA LEU A 451 -13.93 -0.96 22.66
C LEU A 451 -14.12 -1.76 23.94
N GLN A 452 -13.14 -1.77 24.86
CA GLN A 452 -13.29 -2.42 26.15
C GLN A 452 -14.43 -1.80 26.97
N ALA A 453 -14.54 -0.47 27.00
CA ALA A 453 -15.64 0.21 27.68
C ALA A 453 -17.00 -0.18 27.06
N HIS A 454 -17.10 -0.16 25.73
CA HIS A 454 -18.32 -0.55 25.02
C HIS A 454 -18.71 -2.02 25.28
N ALA A 455 -17.75 -2.96 25.18
CA ALA A 455 -17.98 -4.38 25.46
C ALA A 455 -18.50 -4.61 26.89
N ARG A 456 -17.97 -3.87 27.86
CA ARG A 456 -18.43 -3.91 29.25
C ARG A 456 -19.81 -3.30 29.45
N ILE A 457 -20.14 -2.23 28.74
CA ILE A 457 -21.50 -1.67 28.75
C ILE A 457 -22.50 -2.70 28.25
N GLU A 458 -22.22 -3.33 27.10
CA GLU A 458 -23.11 -4.34 26.52
C GLU A 458 -23.23 -5.60 27.38
N LEU A 459 -22.13 -6.04 28.02
CA LEU A 459 -22.17 -7.12 29.00
C LEU A 459 -22.99 -6.74 30.24
N GLY A 460 -22.86 -5.51 30.74
CA GLY A 460 -23.64 -5.00 31.86
C GLY A 460 -25.15 -4.99 31.55
N GLN A 461 -25.54 -4.58 30.34
CA GLN A 461 -26.93 -4.66 29.88
C GLN A 461 -27.44 -6.11 29.81
N THR A 462 -26.60 -7.06 29.40
CA THR A 462 -26.94 -8.49 29.40
C THR A 462 -27.13 -9.03 30.82
N LEU A 463 -26.23 -8.69 31.74
CA LEU A 463 -26.32 -9.08 33.15
C LEU A 463 -27.56 -8.50 33.83
N HIS A 464 -27.91 -7.25 33.53
CA HIS A 464 -29.16 -6.63 34.00
C HIS A 464 -30.39 -7.38 33.47
N ALA A 465 -30.41 -7.76 32.19
CA ALA A 465 -31.50 -8.55 31.61
C ALA A 465 -31.65 -9.95 32.23
N LEU A 466 -30.58 -10.50 32.81
CA LEU A 466 -30.57 -11.76 33.57
C LEU A 466 -30.88 -11.57 35.07
N GLY A 467 -31.07 -10.33 35.54
CA GLY A 467 -31.31 -10.00 36.94
C GLY A 467 -30.06 -10.00 37.82
N HIS A 468 -28.85 -10.06 37.25
CA HIS A 468 -27.58 -10.05 37.97
C HIS A 468 -27.12 -8.61 38.26
N GLU A 469 -27.91 -7.88 39.05
CA GLU A 469 -27.76 -6.42 39.21
C GLU A 469 -26.38 -5.98 39.75
N ALA A 470 -25.83 -6.70 40.72
CA ALA A 470 -24.53 -6.36 41.31
C ALA A 470 -23.38 -6.47 40.28
N GLU A 471 -23.39 -7.54 39.48
CA GLU A 471 -22.40 -7.73 38.41
C GLU A 471 -22.60 -6.70 37.28
N ALA A 472 -23.86 -6.37 36.93
CA ALA A 472 -24.17 -5.35 35.94
C ALA A 472 -23.60 -3.98 36.33
N ILE A 473 -23.85 -3.54 37.57
CA ILE A 473 -23.29 -2.30 38.13
C ILE A 473 -21.75 -2.34 38.08
N GLN A 474 -21.13 -3.46 38.45
CA GLN A 474 -19.68 -3.62 38.39
C GLN A 474 -19.15 -3.43 36.96
N GLN A 475 -19.78 -4.03 35.95
CA GLN A 475 -19.35 -3.85 34.56
C GLN A 475 -19.51 -2.41 34.08
N HIS A 476 -20.61 -1.73 34.42
CA HIS A 476 -20.79 -0.33 34.03
C HIS A 476 -19.80 0.61 34.73
N MET A 477 -19.43 0.36 35.99
CA MET A 477 -18.38 1.14 36.68
C MET A 477 -16.99 0.93 36.06
N LEU A 478 -16.67 -0.31 35.65
CA LEU A 478 -15.43 -0.60 34.92
C LEU A 478 -15.42 0.10 33.56
N ALA A 479 -16.53 0.06 32.82
CA ALA A 479 -16.67 0.79 31.57
C ALA A 479 -16.48 2.31 31.76
N LEU A 480 -17.08 2.88 32.80
CA LEU A 480 -16.93 4.30 33.14
C LEU A 480 -15.47 4.68 33.43
N THR A 481 -14.75 3.80 34.13
CA THR A 481 -13.32 4.00 34.43
C THR A 481 -12.49 4.04 33.15
N LEU A 482 -12.70 3.06 32.25
CA LEU A 482 -12.02 2.99 30.96
C LEU A 482 -12.37 4.18 30.06
N ALA A 483 -13.65 4.55 29.98
CA ALA A 483 -14.12 5.68 29.20
C ALA A 483 -13.49 6.99 29.67
N ARG A 484 -13.37 7.22 30.98
CA ARG A 484 -12.71 8.41 31.54
C ARG A 484 -11.20 8.42 31.29
N GLN A 485 -10.54 7.28 31.41
CA GLN A 485 -9.11 7.14 31.12
C GLN A 485 -8.81 7.48 29.65
N GLY A 486 -9.63 6.99 28.73
CA GLY A 486 -9.53 7.26 27.30
C GLY A 486 -10.19 8.56 26.82
N ARG A 487 -10.87 9.30 27.72
CA ARG A 487 -11.67 10.51 27.42
C ARG A 487 -12.77 10.27 26.37
N HIS A 488 -13.34 9.07 26.39
CA HIS A 488 -14.42 8.61 25.51
C HIS A 488 -15.77 9.08 26.04
N LEU A 489 -16.12 10.34 25.77
CA LEU A 489 -17.30 10.99 26.33
C LEU A 489 -18.61 10.26 26.05
N HIS A 490 -18.73 9.60 24.90
CA HIS A 490 -19.95 8.88 24.54
C HIS A 490 -20.11 7.58 25.36
N GLU A 491 -19.07 6.76 25.44
CA GLU A 491 -19.05 5.57 26.28
C GLU A 491 -19.22 5.93 27.76
N GLU A 492 -18.70 7.09 28.20
CA GLU A 492 -18.95 7.64 29.54
C GLU A 492 -20.43 7.96 29.75
N THR A 493 -21.08 8.65 28.81
CA THR A 493 -22.52 8.92 28.88
C THR A 493 -23.34 7.62 28.90
N GLN A 494 -23.02 6.66 28.04
CA GLN A 494 -23.72 5.37 27.98
C GLN A 494 -23.62 4.61 29.31
N ALA A 495 -22.43 4.57 29.92
CA ALA A 495 -22.24 3.95 31.22
C ALA A 495 -23.06 4.67 32.32
N HIS A 496 -23.15 6.00 32.27
CA HIS A 496 -23.97 6.77 33.19
C HIS A 496 -25.47 6.52 33.01
N HIS A 497 -25.98 6.48 31.78
CA HIS A 497 -27.38 6.13 31.50
C HIS A 497 -27.72 4.73 31.99
N ALA A 498 -26.85 3.74 31.74
CA ALA A 498 -27.05 2.37 32.20
C ALA A 498 -27.04 2.25 33.73
N LEU A 499 -26.12 2.95 34.41
CA LEU A 499 -26.09 3.01 35.89
C LEU A 499 -27.34 3.70 36.46
N ALA A 500 -27.80 4.78 35.83
CA ALA A 500 -29.02 5.47 36.25
C ALA A 500 -30.25 4.55 36.15
N GLN A 501 -30.38 3.81 35.04
CA GLN A 501 -31.46 2.86 34.83
C GLN A 501 -31.53 1.79 35.94
N ILE A 502 -30.39 1.17 36.25
CA ILE A 502 -30.31 0.09 37.26
C ILE A 502 -30.56 0.64 38.68
N LEU A 503 -30.01 1.82 38.99
CA LEU A 503 -30.11 2.42 40.32
C LEU A 503 -31.46 3.12 40.58
N ALA A 504 -32.29 3.34 39.56
CA ALA A 504 -33.54 4.09 39.68
C ALA A 504 -34.47 3.53 40.77
N ALA A 505 -34.51 2.20 40.92
CA ALA A 505 -35.35 1.53 41.91
C ALA A 505 -34.70 1.42 43.31
N THR A 506 -33.36 1.40 43.39
CA THR A 506 -32.62 1.05 44.61
C THR A 506 -31.95 2.26 45.29
N ASP A 507 -31.44 3.20 44.51
CA ASP A 507 -30.83 4.46 44.97
C ASP A 507 -31.20 5.62 44.02
N PRO A 508 -32.44 6.15 44.13
CA PRO A 508 -32.93 7.20 43.24
C PRO A 508 -32.07 8.48 43.26
N LYS A 509 -31.36 8.73 44.37
CA LYS A 509 -30.48 9.89 44.51
C LYS A 509 -29.23 9.72 43.64
N LYS A 510 -28.58 8.55 43.68
CA LYS A 510 -27.46 8.27 42.77
C LYS A 510 -27.90 8.13 41.32
N ALA A 511 -29.08 7.57 41.05
CA ALA A 511 -29.63 7.52 39.70
C ALA A 511 -29.72 8.93 39.09
N ARG A 512 -30.34 9.89 39.81
CA ARG A 512 -30.39 11.30 39.37
C ARG A 512 -29.03 11.96 39.21
N GLN A 513 -28.04 11.59 40.03
CA GLN A 513 -26.67 12.10 39.85
C GLN A 513 -26.07 11.62 38.52
N HIS A 514 -26.23 10.34 38.20
CA HIS A 514 -25.77 9.79 36.92
C HIS A 514 -26.53 10.40 35.73
N GLU A 515 -27.85 10.59 35.81
CA GLU A 515 -28.65 11.28 34.79
C GLU A 515 -28.16 12.72 34.55
N ASN A 516 -27.89 13.47 35.62
CA ASN A 516 -27.41 14.85 35.50
C ASN A 516 -26.01 14.92 34.87
N ILE A 517 -25.12 13.99 35.20
CA ILE A 517 -23.79 13.92 34.58
C ILE A 517 -23.93 13.57 33.09
N ALA A 518 -24.72 12.54 32.75
CA ALA A 518 -24.97 12.15 31.37
C ALA A 518 -25.56 13.31 30.56
N ALA A 519 -26.57 14.01 31.07
CA ALA A 519 -27.17 15.18 30.42
C ALA A 519 -26.16 16.32 30.20
N GLY A 520 -25.26 16.54 31.16
CA GLY A 520 -24.18 17.51 31.03
C GLY A 520 -23.19 17.15 29.92
N ILE A 521 -22.86 15.86 29.77
CA ILE A 521 -21.98 15.37 28.69
C ILE A 521 -22.71 15.40 27.34
N ASP A 522 -23.96 14.97 27.27
CA ASP A 522 -24.79 15.02 26.06
C ASP A 522 -24.93 16.45 25.52
N THR A 523 -25.09 17.43 26.42
CA THR A 523 -25.09 18.86 26.07
C THR A 523 -23.77 19.29 25.43
N ARG A 524 -22.63 18.80 25.93
CA ARG A 524 -21.29 19.08 25.35
C ARG A 524 -21.08 18.39 24.01
N LEU A 525 -21.71 17.23 23.80
CA LEU A 525 -21.67 16.48 22.54
C LEU A 525 -22.68 16.99 21.50
N GLY A 526 -23.55 17.94 21.85
CA GLY A 526 -24.60 18.46 20.96
C GLY A 526 -25.74 17.46 20.70
N LEU A 527 -25.86 16.41 21.50
CA LEU A 527 -26.89 15.39 21.37
C LEU A 527 -28.17 15.89 22.07
N ARG A 528 -29.16 16.35 21.28
CA ARG A 528 -30.40 16.95 21.83
C ARG A 528 -31.38 15.95 22.47
N HIS A 529 -31.12 14.64 22.40
CA HIS A 529 -31.99 13.62 23.00
C HIS A 529 -31.17 12.52 23.72
N PRO A 530 -31.57 12.11 24.94
CA PRO A 530 -30.91 11.07 25.75
C PRO A 530 -31.06 9.63 25.19
N ALA A 531 -31.36 9.48 23.90
CA ALA A 531 -31.64 8.22 23.23
C ALA A 531 -30.92 8.08 21.87
N SER A 532 -29.80 8.79 21.67
CA SER A 532 -28.96 8.55 20.49
C SER A 532 -28.39 7.12 20.58
N LEU A 533 -28.81 6.28 19.63
CA LEU A 533 -28.83 4.83 19.76
C LEU A 533 -27.42 4.23 19.96
N PRO A 534 -27.10 3.72 21.16
CA PRO A 534 -25.73 3.40 21.59
C PRO A 534 -25.07 2.25 20.80
N HIS A 535 -25.87 1.39 20.18
CA HIS A 535 -25.43 0.25 19.38
C HIS A 535 -25.16 0.59 17.91
N LEU A 536 -25.35 1.84 17.46
CA LEU A 536 -25.15 2.23 16.06
C LEU A 536 -23.77 2.85 15.76
N ARG A 537 -22.96 3.13 16.79
CA ARG A 537 -21.64 3.78 16.65
C ARG A 537 -20.53 2.79 16.31
N PRO A 538 -19.86 2.88 15.14
CA PRO A 538 -18.75 2.00 14.75
C PRO A 538 -17.58 2.00 15.75
N ALA A 539 -16.82 0.91 15.79
CA ALA A 539 -15.60 0.82 16.59
C ALA A 539 -14.44 1.72 16.11
N GLY A 540 -14.46 2.24 14.88
CA GLY A 540 -13.37 3.09 14.38
C GLY A 540 -13.41 4.55 14.87
N TRP A 541 -14.24 4.88 15.87
CA TRP A 541 -14.47 6.26 16.31
C TRP A 541 -13.55 6.73 17.43
#